data_AF-A0A075B4M4-F1
#
_entry.id   AF-A0A075B4M4-F1
#
_cell.length_a   1.000
_cell.length_b   1.000
_cell.length_c   1.000
_cell.angle_alpha   90.00
_cell.angle_beta   90.00
_cell.angle_gamma   90.00
#
_symmetry.space_group_name_H-M   'P 1'
#
loop_
_entity.id
_entity.type
_entity.pdbx_description
1 polymer ?
#
loop_
_entity_poly.entity_id
_entity_poly.type
_entity_poly.pdbx_seq_one_letter_code
_entity_poly.pdbx_strand_id
1 'polypeptide(L)'
;FEKFCNSLASLYSSLTKPILDLLIFNYQLSKSIGIPGLVGLLANYVGSSIVLRFISPNFGRLAAREAKLEGQFRYAHSRIITNAEEIAFYKGNKLEKSIVDTSYQKLISHVNSVYRKKINYNMVEDIIIKYLWSAIGYLGCALPAFLPEISGIKIENGDERSLTKGFITNKRLMLNLADAGGRVLYAYKELAELTGYTTRVYNLIEVFSDMKRNKYSKVMVSRDYSLNKILGHVSESDRIEFSEVPIVTPSGELLVKRLNISIEPGDHLLISGANGTGKTSIMRVLASVWPLFCNALCFNTKWEIYKLRKGRKSSSFHKDLTMSLAH
;
A
#
# COMPACT_ATOMS: atom_id res chain seq x y z
N PHE A 1 1.83 -8.65 -3.88
CA PHE A 1 1.09 -9.93 -3.96
C PHE A 1 1.60 -10.95 -2.95
N GLU A 2 2.88 -11.32 -2.95
CA GLU A 2 3.43 -12.30 -1.99
C GLU A 2 3.08 -12.00 -0.52
N LYS A 3 3.35 -10.76 -0.05
CA LYS A 3 2.99 -10.34 1.33
C LYS A 3 1.49 -10.46 1.64
N PHE A 4 0.62 -10.23 0.65
CA PHE A 4 -0.83 -10.38 0.81
C PHE A 4 -1.20 -11.86 0.98
N CYS A 5 -0.71 -12.74 0.10
CA CYS A 5 -1.01 -14.17 0.16
C CYS A 5 -0.50 -14.80 1.47
N ASN A 6 0.73 -14.47 1.89
CA ASN A 6 1.29 -14.98 3.13
C ASN A 6 0.52 -14.50 4.36
N SER A 7 0.13 -13.22 4.39
CA SER A 7 -0.67 -12.65 5.48
C SER A 7 -2.08 -13.27 5.53
N LEU A 8 -2.73 -13.48 4.39
CA LEU A 8 -4.04 -14.12 4.31
C LEU A 8 -3.99 -15.58 4.80
N ALA A 9 -2.98 -16.34 4.37
CA ALA A 9 -2.80 -17.73 4.80
C ALA A 9 -2.51 -17.83 6.31
N SER A 10 -1.67 -16.94 6.83
CA SER A 10 -1.38 -16.84 8.27
C SER A 10 -2.64 -16.53 9.08
N LEU A 11 -3.43 -15.55 8.62
CA LEU A 11 -4.64 -15.09 9.30
C LEU A 11 -5.67 -16.20 9.47
N TYR A 12 -5.84 -17.05 8.45
CA TYR A 12 -6.75 -18.19 8.52
C TYR A 12 -6.35 -19.17 9.63
N SER A 13 -5.06 -19.50 9.73
CA SER A 13 -4.53 -20.39 10.76
C SER A 13 -4.59 -19.74 12.15
N SER A 14 -4.30 -18.44 12.25
CA SER A 14 -4.23 -17.71 13.52
C SER A 14 -5.60 -17.38 14.13
N LEU A 15 -6.67 -17.26 13.32
CA LEU A 15 -8.03 -16.99 13.82
C LEU A 15 -8.84 -18.26 14.13
N THR A 16 -8.77 -19.29 13.28
CA THR A 16 -9.72 -20.40 13.33
C THR A 16 -9.70 -21.14 14.66
N LYS A 17 -8.52 -21.53 15.13
CA LYS A 17 -8.38 -22.27 16.39
C LYS A 17 -8.76 -21.43 17.61
N PRO A 18 -8.25 -20.20 17.79
CA PRO A 18 -8.63 -19.38 18.94
C PRO A 18 -10.13 -19.04 19.00
N ILE A 19 -10.80 -18.80 17.88
CA ILE A 19 -12.25 -18.57 17.85
C ILE A 19 -13.01 -19.82 18.32
N LEU A 20 -12.61 -21.00 17.83
CA LEU A 20 -13.21 -22.25 18.25
C LEU A 20 -12.98 -22.52 19.75
N ASP A 21 -11.74 -22.32 20.22
CA ASP A 21 -11.38 -22.41 21.64
C ASP A 21 -12.26 -21.46 22.48
N LEU A 22 -12.47 -20.22 22.01
CA LEU A 22 -13.31 -19.22 22.69
C LEU A 22 -14.77 -19.69 22.81
N LEU A 23 -15.37 -20.21 21.73
CA LEU A 23 -16.74 -20.71 21.73
C LEU A 23 -16.90 -21.94 22.65
N ILE A 24 -15.99 -22.91 22.55
CA ILE A 24 -16.06 -24.15 23.34
C ILE A 24 -15.87 -23.86 24.83
N PHE A 25 -14.85 -23.07 25.20
CA PHE A 25 -14.58 -22.78 26.60
C PHE A 25 -15.63 -21.86 27.21
N ASN A 26 -16.17 -20.89 26.45
CA ASN A 26 -17.28 -20.06 26.91
C ASN A 26 -18.54 -20.90 27.18
N TYR A 27 -18.85 -21.86 26.30
CA TYR A 27 -19.95 -22.81 26.51
C TYR A 27 -19.74 -23.70 27.74
N GLN A 28 -18.54 -24.28 27.92
CA GLN A 28 -18.24 -25.13 29.09
C GLN A 28 -18.30 -24.34 30.41
N LEU A 29 -17.83 -23.09 30.40
CA LEU A 29 -17.84 -22.22 31.57
C LEU A 29 -19.26 -21.74 31.93
N SER A 30 -20.11 -21.53 30.92
CA SER A 30 -21.54 -21.23 31.12
C SER A 30 -22.22 -22.31 31.96
N LYS A 31 -21.91 -23.57 31.68
CA LYS A 31 -22.47 -24.73 32.38
C LYS A 31 -21.98 -24.85 33.84
N SER A 32 -20.82 -24.28 34.18
CA SER A 32 -20.17 -24.47 35.49
C SER A 32 -20.21 -23.27 36.42
N ILE A 33 -20.35 -22.04 35.90
CA ILE A 33 -20.43 -20.79 36.69
C ILE A 33 -21.85 -20.19 36.62
N GLY A 34 -22.64 -20.56 35.61
CA GLY A 34 -23.98 -20.05 35.38
C GLY A 34 -24.00 -18.81 34.48
N ILE A 35 -25.20 -18.42 34.04
CA ILE A 35 -25.43 -17.32 33.10
C ILE A 35 -24.87 -15.97 33.61
N PRO A 36 -24.98 -15.60 34.91
CA PRO A 36 -24.45 -14.33 35.40
C PRO A 36 -22.92 -14.22 35.31
N GLY A 37 -22.21 -15.32 35.59
CA GLY A 37 -20.75 -15.37 35.44
C GLY A 37 -20.32 -15.25 33.97
N LEU A 38 -21.08 -15.88 33.06
CA LEU A 38 -20.88 -15.75 31.61
C LEU A 38 -21.00 -14.29 31.15
N VAL A 39 -22.09 -13.62 31.55
CA VAL A 39 -22.38 -12.24 31.18
C VAL A 39 -21.30 -11.31 31.72
N GLY A 40 -20.86 -11.50 32.97
CA GLY A 40 -19.77 -10.71 33.56
C GLY A 40 -18.44 -10.86 32.80
N LEU A 41 -18.11 -12.06 32.33
CA LEU A 41 -16.89 -12.30 31.57
C LEU A 41 -16.94 -11.75 30.16
N LEU A 42 -18.08 -11.90 29.47
CA LEU A 42 -18.28 -11.30 28.15
C LEU A 42 -18.25 -9.76 28.24
N ALA A 43 -18.88 -9.19 29.27
CA ALA A 43 -18.83 -7.75 29.54
C ALA A 43 -17.38 -7.28 29.79
N ASN A 44 -16.60 -8.04 30.57
CA ASN A 44 -15.18 -7.76 30.77
C ASN A 44 -14.37 -7.82 29.47
N TYR A 45 -14.60 -8.83 28.63
CA TYR A 45 -13.92 -8.97 27.34
C TYR A 45 -14.21 -7.79 26.42
N VAL A 46 -15.49 -7.42 26.29
CA VAL A 46 -15.93 -6.27 25.48
C VAL A 46 -15.37 -4.97 26.04
N GLY A 47 -15.47 -4.76 27.36
CA GLY A 47 -14.93 -3.58 28.04
C GLY A 47 -13.42 -3.43 27.87
N SER A 48 -12.66 -4.52 28.05
CA SER A 48 -11.21 -4.55 27.82
C SER A 48 -10.87 -4.23 26.37
N SER A 49 -11.62 -4.77 25.43
CA SER A 49 -11.44 -4.52 23.99
C SER A 49 -11.69 -3.05 23.63
N ILE A 50 -12.70 -2.42 24.24
CA ILE A 50 -13.00 -0.99 24.07
C ILE A 50 -11.86 -0.13 24.63
N VAL A 51 -11.38 -0.45 25.84
CA VAL A 51 -10.26 0.24 26.47
C VAL A 51 -8.99 0.12 25.63
N LEU A 52 -8.67 -1.09 25.16
CA LEU A 52 -7.51 -1.32 24.29
C LEU A 52 -7.64 -0.57 22.96
N ARG A 53 -8.84 -0.53 22.36
CA ARG A 53 -9.10 0.25 21.14
C ARG A 53 -8.90 1.75 21.36
N PHE A 54 -9.26 2.26 22.53
CA PHE A 54 -9.07 3.67 22.88
C PHE A 54 -7.59 4.03 23.10
N ILE A 55 -6.81 3.13 23.71
CA ILE A 55 -5.38 3.32 23.96
C ILE A 55 -4.55 3.06 22.69
N SER A 56 -5.06 2.27 21.75
CA SER A 56 -4.34 1.86 20.54
C SER A 56 -3.97 3.05 19.65
N PRO A 57 -2.67 3.27 19.38
CA PRO A 57 -2.26 4.30 18.45
C PRO A 57 -2.65 3.91 17.01
N ASN A 58 -2.81 4.90 16.14
CA ASN A 58 -3.11 4.64 14.73
C ASN A 58 -1.87 4.07 14.00
N PHE A 59 -1.65 2.76 14.12
CA PHE A 59 -0.53 2.04 13.50
C PHE A 59 -0.52 2.17 11.98
N GLY A 60 -1.70 2.23 11.34
CA GLY A 60 -1.80 2.40 9.88
C GLY A 60 -1.16 3.70 9.38
N ARG A 61 -1.43 4.84 10.03
CA ARG A 61 -0.78 6.12 9.69
C ARG A 61 0.73 6.09 9.93
N LEU A 62 1.18 5.43 10.99
CA LEU A 62 2.60 5.29 11.32
C LEU A 62 3.35 4.45 10.28
N ALA A 63 2.76 3.31 9.88
CA ALA A 63 3.30 2.43 8.84
C ALA A 63 3.32 3.09 7.46
N ALA A 64 2.28 3.87 7.11
CA ALA A 64 2.25 4.62 5.86
C ALA A 64 3.37 5.68 5.80
N ARG A 65 3.61 6.39 6.92
CA ARG A 65 4.70 7.36 7.03
C ARG A 65 6.08 6.70 6.97
N GLU A 66 6.23 5.54 7.62
CA GLU A 66 7.46 4.75 7.57
C GLU A 66 7.78 4.31 6.13
N ALA A 67 6.81 3.73 5.42
CA ALA A 67 6.98 3.33 4.02
C ALA A 67 7.34 4.51 3.10
N LYS A 68 6.81 5.71 3.36
CA LYS A 68 7.17 6.94 2.63
C LYS A 68 8.63 7.33 2.87
N LEU A 69 9.08 7.33 4.12
CA LEU A 69 10.47 7.67 4.48
C LEU A 69 11.46 6.63 3.94
N GLU A 70 11.11 5.35 4.02
CA GLU A 70 11.88 4.26 3.43
C GLU A 70 11.98 4.41 1.91
N GLY A 71 10.88 4.78 1.24
CA GLY A 71 10.88 5.09 -0.18
C GLY A 71 11.80 6.25 -0.55
N GLN A 72 11.84 7.31 0.26
CA GLN A 72 12.76 8.45 0.06
C GLN A 72 14.22 8.04 0.21
N PHE A 73 14.53 7.23 1.22
CA PHE A 73 15.88 6.70 1.45
C PHE A 73 16.35 5.80 0.29
N ARG A 74 15.49 4.89 -0.16
CA ARG A 74 15.76 4.02 -1.33
C ARG A 74 15.94 4.83 -2.62
N TYR A 75 15.13 5.88 -2.81
CA TYR A 75 15.26 6.77 -3.96
C TYR A 75 16.60 7.52 -3.94
N ALA A 76 17.04 8.04 -2.78
CA ALA A 76 18.33 8.69 -2.65
C ALA A 76 19.49 7.74 -3.02
N HIS A 77 19.44 6.49 -2.56
CA HIS A 77 20.41 5.47 -2.95
C HIS A 77 20.39 5.15 -4.45
N SER A 78 19.20 4.95 -5.03
CA SER A 78 19.06 4.68 -6.46
C SER A 78 19.63 5.83 -7.30
N ARG A 79 19.40 7.08 -6.89
CA ARG A 79 19.92 8.27 -7.59
C ARG A 79 21.45 8.29 -7.64
N ILE A 80 22.11 7.94 -6.54
CA ILE A 80 23.58 7.86 -6.48
C ILE A 80 24.10 6.79 -7.43
N ILE A 81 23.43 5.63 -7.50
CA ILE A 81 23.83 4.54 -8.39
C ILE A 81 23.67 4.96 -9.86
N THR A 82 22.54 5.56 -10.23
CA THR A 82 22.26 5.96 -11.62
C THR A 82 23.17 7.09 -12.10
N ASN A 83 23.50 8.05 -11.22
CA ASN A 83 24.26 9.26 -11.58
C ASN A 83 25.67 9.26 -10.96
N ALA A 84 26.25 8.09 -10.70
CA ALA A 84 27.52 7.96 -10.00
C ALA A 84 28.68 8.69 -10.71
N GLU A 85 28.72 8.63 -12.04
CA GLU A 85 29.76 9.28 -12.85
C GLU A 85 29.69 10.80 -12.74
N GLU A 86 28.49 11.38 -12.82
CA GLU A 86 28.28 12.83 -12.68
C GLU A 86 28.68 13.30 -11.27
N ILE A 87 28.28 12.57 -10.23
CA ILE A 87 28.63 12.90 -8.84
C ILE A 87 30.15 12.85 -8.63
N ALA A 88 30.82 11.84 -9.20
CA ALA A 88 32.28 11.72 -9.14
C ALA A 88 32.97 12.86 -9.89
N PHE A 89 32.48 13.21 -11.08
CA PHE A 89 33.00 14.30 -11.90
C PHE A 89 32.93 15.66 -11.18
N TYR A 90 31.81 15.96 -10.54
CA TYR A 90 31.62 17.20 -9.77
C TYR A 90 32.18 17.16 -8.34
N LYS A 91 32.85 16.06 -7.94
CA LYS A 91 33.32 15.84 -6.55
C LYS A 91 32.21 16.04 -5.50
N GLY A 92 30.98 15.65 -5.83
CA GLY A 92 29.78 15.86 -5.01
C GLY A 92 29.60 14.86 -3.85
N ASN A 93 30.62 14.05 -3.54
CA ASN A 93 30.53 12.95 -2.57
C ASN A 93 30.06 13.37 -1.17
N LYS A 94 30.60 14.48 -0.63
CA LYS A 94 30.23 14.98 0.71
C LYS A 94 28.78 15.45 0.76
N LEU A 95 28.32 16.12 -0.30
CA LEU A 95 26.95 16.61 -0.41
C LEU A 95 25.96 15.43 -0.49
N GLU A 96 26.21 14.48 -1.39
CA GLU A 96 25.36 13.29 -1.54
C GLU A 96 25.32 12.44 -0.28
N LYS A 97 26.47 12.26 0.40
CA LYS A 97 26.51 11.59 1.71
C LYS A 97 25.62 12.30 2.72
N SER A 98 25.68 13.63 2.80
CA SER A 98 24.84 14.42 3.73
C SER A 98 23.35 14.26 3.42
N ILE A 99 22.96 14.17 2.15
CA ILE A 99 21.56 13.98 1.74
C ILE A 99 21.07 12.59 2.17
N VAL A 100 21.84 11.54 1.90
CA VAL A 100 21.51 10.18 2.31
C VAL A 100 21.42 10.08 3.83
N ASP A 101 22.42 10.59 4.54
CA ASP A 101 22.46 10.53 6.00
C ASP A 101 21.27 11.26 6.63
N THR A 102 20.90 12.43 6.09
CA THR A 102 19.69 13.15 6.53
C THR A 102 18.42 12.33 6.31
N SER A 103 18.29 11.65 5.16
CA SER A 103 17.13 10.80 4.88
C SER A 103 17.09 9.56 5.78
N TYR A 104 18.25 8.99 6.09
CA TYR A 104 18.41 7.87 7.01
C TYR A 104 18.04 8.25 8.44
N GLN A 105 18.54 9.37 8.96
CA GLN A 105 18.22 9.87 10.30
C GLN A 105 16.72 10.15 10.46
N LYS A 106 16.07 10.70 9.42
CA LYS A 106 14.61 10.89 9.42
C LYS A 106 13.85 9.56 9.48
N LEU A 107 14.31 8.53 8.78
CA LEU A 107 13.73 7.19 8.82
C LEU A 107 13.90 6.57 10.21
N ILE A 108 15.13 6.54 10.73
CA ILE A 108 15.46 5.90 12.01
C ILE A 108 14.79 6.61 13.20
N SER A 109 14.76 7.94 13.22
CA SER A 109 14.03 8.68 14.27
C SER A 109 12.53 8.36 14.27
N HIS A 110 11.90 8.23 13.10
CA HIS A 110 10.51 7.80 12.98
C HIS A 110 10.33 6.36 13.46
N VAL A 111 11.15 5.42 12.98
CA VAL A 111 11.11 4.00 13.38
C VAL A 111 11.28 3.85 14.90
N ASN A 112 12.24 4.54 15.50
CA ASN A 112 12.45 4.53 16.96
C ASN A 112 11.25 5.11 17.72
N SER A 113 10.63 6.17 17.21
CA SER A 113 9.40 6.71 17.80
C SER A 113 8.23 5.73 17.71
N VAL A 114 8.12 4.98 16.61
CA VAL A 114 7.10 3.93 16.43
C VAL A 114 7.33 2.80 17.42
N TYR A 115 8.57 2.31 17.55
CA TYR A 115 8.91 1.26 18.51
C TYR A 115 8.61 1.66 19.95
N ARG A 116 8.94 2.88 20.36
CA ARG A 116 8.63 3.36 21.72
C ARG A 116 7.12 3.32 22.00
N LYS A 117 6.29 3.76 21.06
CA LYS A 117 4.82 3.70 21.19
C LYS A 117 4.32 2.26 21.20
N LYS A 118 4.89 1.39 20.34
CA LYS A 118 4.52 -0.02 20.23
C LYS A 118 4.85 -0.78 21.51
N ILE A 119 6.00 -0.54 22.12
CA ILE A 119 6.40 -1.16 23.39
C ILE A 119 5.42 -0.76 24.50
N ASN A 120 5.16 0.54 24.68
CA ASN A 120 4.22 1.00 25.72
C ASN A 120 2.82 0.40 25.54
N TYR A 121 2.31 0.37 24.31
CA TYR A 121 1.02 -0.24 24.00
C TYR A 121 1.02 -1.76 24.28
N ASN A 122 2.02 -2.48 23.77
CA ASN A 122 2.12 -3.93 23.95
C ASN A 122 2.25 -4.31 25.44
N MET A 123 2.92 -3.49 26.26
CA MET A 123 2.97 -3.71 27.71
C MET A 123 1.59 -3.60 28.37
N VAL A 124 0.83 -2.55 28.05
CA VAL A 124 -0.55 -2.38 28.58
C VAL A 124 -1.46 -3.51 28.11
N GLU A 125 -1.35 -3.89 26.84
CA GLU A 125 -2.07 -5.00 26.23
C GLU A 125 -1.79 -6.33 26.95
N ASP A 126 -0.52 -6.67 27.15
CA ASP A 126 -0.13 -7.87 27.88
C ASP A 126 -0.59 -7.83 29.34
N ILE A 127 -0.57 -6.67 30.01
CA ILE A 127 -1.07 -6.54 31.39
C ILE A 127 -2.57 -6.87 31.45
N ILE A 128 -3.36 -6.31 30.53
CA ILE A 128 -4.81 -6.53 30.48
C ILE A 128 -5.13 -8.00 30.16
N ILE A 129 -4.52 -8.55 29.11
CA ILE A 129 -4.84 -9.92 28.65
C ILE A 129 -4.34 -10.97 29.65
N LYS A 130 -3.09 -10.86 30.12
CA LYS A 130 -2.48 -11.92 30.95
C LYS A 130 -2.91 -11.82 32.41
N TYR A 131 -2.98 -10.62 32.97
CA TYR A 131 -3.19 -10.44 34.41
C TYR A 131 -4.61 -10.00 34.76
N LEU A 132 -5.17 -9.00 34.08
CA LEU A 132 -6.51 -8.49 34.42
C LEU A 132 -7.61 -9.54 34.15
N TRP A 133 -7.58 -10.19 32.98
CA TRP A 133 -8.53 -11.26 32.66
C TRP A 133 -8.40 -12.47 33.57
N SER A 134 -7.17 -12.87 33.90
CA SER A 134 -6.94 -13.94 34.86
C SER A 134 -7.52 -13.58 36.24
N ALA A 135 -7.30 -12.36 36.73
CA ALA A 135 -7.80 -11.89 38.03
C ALA A 135 -9.33 -11.87 38.08
N ILE A 136 -9.99 -11.27 37.08
CA ILE A 136 -11.46 -11.24 36.98
C ILE A 136 -12.01 -12.66 36.81
N GLY A 137 -11.29 -13.51 36.08
CA GLY A 137 -11.59 -14.92 35.99
C GLY A 137 -11.59 -15.60 37.36
N TYR A 138 -10.53 -15.45 38.14
CA TYR A 138 -10.48 -16.02 39.49
C TYR A 138 -11.64 -15.56 40.38
N LEU A 139 -12.03 -14.28 40.31
CA LEU A 139 -13.21 -13.77 41.00
C LEU A 139 -14.50 -14.45 40.51
N GLY A 140 -14.64 -14.65 39.19
CA GLY A 140 -15.77 -15.38 38.61
C GLY A 140 -15.82 -16.85 39.02
N CYS A 141 -14.66 -17.53 39.12
CA CYS A 141 -14.57 -18.90 39.63
C CYS A 141 -14.94 -19.02 41.12
N ALA A 142 -14.70 -17.96 41.89
CA ALA A 142 -15.03 -17.91 43.31
C ALA A 142 -16.52 -17.67 43.56
N LEU A 143 -17.24 -17.07 42.59
CA LEU A 143 -18.64 -16.66 42.74
C LEU A 143 -19.59 -17.82 43.09
N PRO A 144 -19.53 -19.01 42.46
CA PRO A 144 -20.35 -20.15 42.87
C PRO A 144 -20.06 -20.63 44.29
N ALA A 145 -18.80 -20.55 44.75
CA ALA A 145 -18.39 -21.02 46.07
C ALA A 145 -18.82 -20.09 47.21
N PHE A 146 -18.79 -18.77 46.98
CA PHE A 146 -19.13 -17.77 48.00
C PHE A 146 -20.57 -17.24 47.91
N LEU A 147 -21.17 -17.21 46.72
CA LEU A 147 -22.50 -16.63 46.46
C LEU A 147 -23.35 -17.58 45.59
N PRO A 148 -23.75 -18.75 46.12
CA PRO A 148 -24.52 -19.76 45.36
C PRO A 148 -25.92 -19.28 44.95
N GLU A 149 -26.52 -18.30 45.65
CA GLU A 149 -27.81 -17.71 45.29
C GLU A 149 -27.76 -16.92 43.98
N ILE A 150 -26.62 -16.29 43.68
CA ILE A 150 -26.45 -15.45 42.48
C ILE A 150 -26.10 -16.30 41.26
N SER A 151 -25.36 -17.40 41.44
CA SER A 151 -24.97 -18.27 40.32
C SER A 151 -26.13 -19.13 39.80
N GLY A 152 -27.17 -19.34 40.61
CA GLY A 152 -28.30 -20.22 40.29
C GLY A 152 -27.93 -21.71 40.25
N ILE A 153 -26.69 -22.05 40.60
CA ILE A 153 -26.19 -23.42 40.65
C ILE A 153 -26.31 -23.88 42.11
N LYS A 154 -27.27 -24.76 42.38
CA LYS A 154 -27.31 -25.49 43.66
C LYS A 154 -26.09 -26.38 43.72
N ILE A 155 -25.08 -25.95 44.44
CA ILE A 155 -24.02 -26.83 44.92
C ILE A 155 -24.71 -27.74 45.92
N GLU A 156 -25.12 -28.94 45.49
CA GLU A 156 -25.46 -30.01 46.42
C GLU A 156 -24.32 -30.12 47.43
N ASN A 157 -24.64 -30.30 48.71
CA ASN A 157 -23.69 -30.48 49.82
C ASN A 157 -22.73 -31.64 49.47
N GLY A 158 -21.70 -31.31 48.72
CA GLY A 158 -20.84 -32.22 48.02
C GLY A 158 -19.47 -32.07 48.62
N ASP A 159 -18.95 -33.20 49.06
CA ASP A 159 -17.56 -33.49 49.43
C ASP A 159 -16.58 -32.38 49.00
N GLU A 160 -15.75 -31.86 49.91
CA GLU A 160 -14.78 -30.76 49.68
C GLU A 160 -13.90 -30.97 48.42
N ARG A 161 -13.73 -32.22 48.03
CA ARG A 161 -13.11 -32.69 46.78
C ARG A 161 -13.83 -32.25 45.51
N SER A 162 -15.17 -32.25 45.49
CA SER A 162 -16.01 -31.85 44.36
C SER A 162 -15.94 -30.35 44.08
N LEU A 163 -15.97 -29.54 45.15
CA LEU A 163 -15.76 -28.08 45.11
C LEU A 163 -14.37 -27.74 44.57
N THR A 164 -13.33 -28.41 45.09
CA THR A 164 -11.96 -28.24 44.63
C THR A 164 -11.79 -28.63 43.16
N LYS A 165 -12.42 -29.73 42.73
CA LYS A 165 -12.42 -30.17 41.32
C LYS A 165 -13.08 -29.13 40.41
N GLY A 166 -14.27 -28.64 40.77
CA GLY A 166 -14.99 -27.61 40.02
C GLY A 166 -14.19 -26.32 39.91
N PHE A 167 -13.57 -25.87 41.01
CA PHE A 167 -12.70 -24.69 41.02
C PHE A 167 -11.48 -24.85 40.12
N ILE A 168 -10.76 -25.97 40.20
CA ILE A 168 -9.57 -26.23 39.35
C ILE A 168 -9.97 -26.31 37.88
N THR A 169 -11.08 -26.96 37.55
CA THR A 169 -11.59 -27.04 36.18
C THR A 169 -11.97 -25.66 35.65
N ASN A 170 -12.76 -24.88 36.39
CA ASN A 170 -13.16 -23.53 36.00
C ASN A 170 -11.96 -22.60 35.84
N LYS A 171 -10.98 -22.68 36.75
CA LYS A 171 -9.70 -21.97 36.66
C LYS A 171 -8.98 -22.28 35.35
N ARG A 172 -8.83 -23.56 35.00
CA ARG A 172 -8.14 -23.97 33.77
C ARG A 172 -8.89 -23.49 32.52
N LEU A 173 -10.22 -23.61 32.52
CA LEU A 173 -11.07 -23.13 31.42
C LEU A 173 -10.91 -21.62 31.22
N MET A 174 -10.84 -20.84 32.30
CA MET A 174 -10.64 -19.39 32.21
C MET A 174 -9.26 -18.99 31.72
N LEU A 175 -8.20 -19.66 32.17
CA LEU A 175 -6.85 -19.40 31.65
C LEU A 175 -6.77 -19.69 30.15
N ASN A 176 -7.39 -20.78 29.70
CA ASN A 176 -7.47 -21.11 28.28
C ASN A 176 -8.32 -20.10 27.49
N LEU A 177 -9.41 -19.62 28.07
CA LEU A 177 -10.27 -18.58 27.47
C LEU A 177 -9.50 -17.26 27.33
N ALA A 178 -8.73 -16.87 28.34
CA ALA A 178 -7.90 -15.66 28.31
C ALA A 178 -6.80 -15.76 27.25
N ASP A 179 -6.14 -16.91 27.14
CA ASP A 179 -5.13 -17.17 26.09
C ASP A 179 -5.74 -17.14 24.69
N ALA A 180 -6.87 -17.84 24.48
CA ALA A 180 -7.58 -17.83 23.20
C ALA A 180 -8.03 -16.41 22.81
N GLY A 181 -8.59 -15.67 23.76
CA GLY A 181 -8.96 -14.27 23.58
C GLY A 181 -7.77 -13.36 23.23
N GLY A 182 -6.63 -13.56 23.90
CA GLY A 182 -5.40 -12.86 23.58
C GLY A 182 -4.93 -13.13 22.15
N ARG A 183 -4.96 -14.39 21.71
CA ARG A 183 -4.62 -14.78 20.32
C ARG A 183 -5.56 -14.14 19.30
N VAL A 184 -6.86 -14.05 19.58
CA VAL A 184 -7.82 -13.32 18.72
C VAL A 184 -7.47 -11.83 18.64
N LEU A 185 -7.10 -11.21 19.77
CA LEU A 185 -6.70 -9.82 19.80
C LEU A 185 -5.41 -9.57 18.99
N TYR A 186 -4.45 -10.48 19.04
CA TYR A 186 -3.25 -10.41 18.19
C TYR A 186 -3.59 -10.54 16.70
N ALA A 187 -4.49 -11.45 16.34
CA ALA A 187 -4.94 -11.61 14.95
C ALA A 187 -5.65 -10.37 14.38
N TYR A 188 -6.24 -9.52 15.23
CA TYR A 188 -6.76 -8.21 14.80
C TYR A 188 -5.68 -7.32 14.17
N LYS A 189 -4.43 -7.35 14.69
CA LYS A 189 -3.30 -6.61 14.12
C LYS A 189 -2.93 -7.15 12.73
N GLU A 190 -2.88 -8.47 12.58
CA GLU A 190 -2.64 -9.13 11.28
C GLU A 190 -3.73 -8.75 10.26
N LEU A 191 -4.99 -8.70 10.68
CA LEU A 191 -6.12 -8.28 9.85
C LEU A 191 -6.01 -6.80 9.43
N ALA A 192 -5.55 -5.93 10.33
CA ALA A 192 -5.29 -4.53 10.01
C ALA A 192 -4.16 -4.36 8.98
N GLU A 193 -3.08 -5.15 9.09
CA GLU A 193 -2.00 -5.17 8.10
C GLU A 193 -2.48 -5.71 6.74
N LEU A 194 -3.28 -6.78 6.75
CA LEU A 194 -3.90 -7.35 5.55
C LEU A 194 -4.73 -6.30 4.81
N THR A 195 -5.52 -5.49 5.54
CA THR A 195 -6.30 -4.38 4.97
C THR A 195 -5.42 -3.40 4.18
N GLY A 196 -4.21 -3.11 4.69
CA GLY A 196 -3.23 -2.28 4.00
C GLY A 196 -2.72 -2.92 2.70
N TYR A 197 -2.46 -4.22 2.70
CA TYR A 197 -2.07 -4.95 1.49
C TYR A 197 -3.21 -5.05 0.47
N THR A 198 -4.43 -5.33 0.93
CA THR A 198 -5.63 -5.37 0.10
C THR A 198 -5.86 -4.04 -0.60
N THR A 199 -5.74 -2.92 0.12
CA THR A 199 -5.91 -1.57 -0.48
C THR A 199 -4.88 -1.34 -1.61
N ARG A 200 -3.62 -1.72 -1.42
CA ARG A 200 -2.59 -1.56 -2.46
C ARG A 200 -2.86 -2.43 -3.69
N VAL A 201 -3.24 -3.69 -3.47
CA VAL A 201 -3.58 -4.62 -4.56
C VAL A 201 -4.84 -4.15 -5.29
N TYR A 202 -5.85 -3.71 -4.55
CA TYR A 202 -7.08 -3.15 -5.08
C TYR A 202 -6.80 -1.94 -5.97
N ASN A 203 -6.05 -0.94 -5.48
CA ASN A 203 -5.71 0.25 -6.27
C ASN A 203 -4.98 -0.11 -7.57
N LEU A 204 -4.11 -1.11 -7.54
CA LEU A 204 -3.42 -1.59 -8.74
C LEU A 204 -4.39 -2.23 -9.74
N ILE A 205 -5.29 -3.11 -9.26
CA ILE A 205 -6.31 -3.77 -10.10
C ILE A 205 -7.31 -2.74 -10.64
N GLU A 206 -7.67 -1.74 -9.84
CA GLU A 206 -8.52 -0.62 -10.23
C GLU A 206 -7.87 0.17 -11.37
N VAL A 207 -6.61 0.58 -11.22
CA VAL A 207 -5.85 1.26 -12.29
C VAL A 207 -5.77 0.40 -13.55
N PHE A 208 -5.54 -0.92 -13.45
CA PHE A 208 -5.56 -1.80 -14.62
C PHE A 208 -6.95 -1.89 -15.27
N SER A 209 -8.01 -1.89 -14.47
CA SER A 209 -9.39 -1.93 -14.94
C SER A 209 -9.79 -0.62 -15.62
N ASP A 210 -9.35 0.50 -15.07
CA ASP A 210 -9.53 1.84 -15.65
C ASP A 210 -8.77 1.98 -16.98
N MET A 211 -7.52 1.49 -17.04
CA MET A 211 -6.76 1.44 -18.30
C MET A 211 -7.46 0.59 -19.36
N LYS A 212 -8.03 -0.57 -19.01
CA LYS A 212 -8.82 -1.39 -19.96
C LYS A 212 -10.09 -0.67 -20.45
N ARG A 213 -10.67 0.21 -19.62
CA ARG A 213 -11.85 1.01 -19.95
C ARG A 213 -11.49 2.34 -20.61
N ASN A 214 -10.23 2.57 -20.97
CA ASN A 214 -9.69 3.84 -21.48
C ASN A 214 -10.02 5.06 -20.59
N LYS A 215 -10.17 4.84 -19.28
CA LYS A 215 -10.33 5.90 -18.29
C LYS A 215 -8.99 6.18 -17.65
N TYR A 216 -8.53 7.42 -17.74
CA TYR A 216 -7.22 7.82 -17.27
C TYR A 216 -7.39 9.00 -16.31
N SER A 217 -7.48 8.71 -15.01
CA SER A 217 -7.58 9.73 -13.98
C SER A 217 -6.18 10.09 -13.48
N LYS A 218 -5.64 11.21 -13.94
CA LYS A 218 -4.46 11.84 -13.34
C LYS A 218 -4.81 13.28 -12.97
N VAL A 219 -4.16 13.82 -11.94
CA VAL A 219 -4.24 15.26 -11.64
C VAL A 219 -3.51 15.99 -12.77
N MET A 220 -4.27 16.58 -13.70
CA MET A 220 -3.73 17.27 -14.89
C MET A 220 -3.61 18.77 -14.63
N VAL A 221 -2.60 19.39 -15.24
CA VAL A 221 -2.31 20.82 -15.12
C VAL A 221 -3.30 21.67 -15.94
N SER A 222 -3.84 21.10 -17.03
CA SER A 222 -4.82 21.76 -17.91
C SER A 222 -6.09 20.92 -18.10
N ARG A 223 -7.25 21.57 -18.14
CA ARG A 223 -8.57 20.92 -18.36
C ARG A 223 -8.83 20.56 -19.83
N ASP A 224 -8.25 21.31 -20.76
CA ASP A 224 -8.54 21.20 -22.20
C ASP A 224 -8.01 19.90 -22.83
N TYR A 225 -6.85 19.42 -22.37
CA TYR A 225 -6.24 18.18 -22.82
C TYR A 225 -6.30 17.12 -21.73
N SER A 226 -7.48 16.52 -21.58
CA SER A 226 -7.72 15.46 -20.61
C SER A 226 -7.44 14.09 -21.22
N LEU A 227 -6.76 13.19 -20.50
CA LEU A 227 -6.56 11.80 -20.95
C LEU A 227 -7.89 11.03 -21.14
N ASN A 228 -9.00 11.52 -20.60
CA ASN A 228 -10.34 10.99 -20.83
C ASN A 228 -10.95 11.42 -22.19
N LYS A 229 -10.31 12.32 -22.94
CA LYS A 229 -10.77 12.85 -24.23
C LYS A 229 -9.67 12.71 -25.29
N ILE A 230 -9.29 11.47 -25.58
CA ILE A 230 -8.37 11.15 -26.67
C ILE A 230 -9.23 11.01 -27.94
N LEU A 231 -9.29 12.08 -28.74
CA LEU A 231 -10.08 12.17 -29.98
C LEU A 231 -9.20 12.08 -31.24
N GLY A 232 -7.92 11.74 -31.07
CA GLY A 232 -7.00 11.59 -32.19
C GLY A 232 -7.27 10.31 -32.99
N HIS A 233 -7.25 10.41 -34.31
CA HIS A 233 -7.36 9.29 -35.23
C HIS A 233 -5.97 8.92 -35.75
N VAL A 234 -5.61 7.64 -35.60
CA VAL A 234 -4.39 7.08 -36.21
C VAL A 234 -4.80 6.20 -37.37
N SER A 235 -4.28 6.50 -38.56
CA SER A 235 -4.53 5.72 -39.79
C SER A 235 -3.23 5.14 -40.35
N GLU A 236 -3.32 3.96 -40.95
CA GLU A 236 -2.16 3.28 -41.52
C GLU A 236 -1.85 3.84 -42.92
N SER A 237 -0.61 4.28 -43.13
CA SER A 237 -0.14 4.79 -44.42
C SER A 237 1.38 4.63 -44.54
N ASP A 238 1.88 4.43 -45.76
CA ASP A 238 3.33 4.33 -46.00
C ASP A 238 4.06 5.67 -45.85
N ARG A 239 3.35 6.79 -45.77
CA ARG A 239 3.91 8.11 -45.44
C ARG A 239 3.62 8.50 -44.00
N ILE A 240 4.48 9.34 -43.42
CA ILE A 240 4.24 9.92 -42.10
C ILE A 240 3.59 11.29 -42.29
N GLU A 241 2.36 11.45 -41.82
CA GLU A 241 1.61 12.69 -41.93
C GLU A 241 1.00 13.10 -40.59
N PHE A 242 1.39 14.28 -40.09
CA PHE A 242 0.75 14.97 -38.99
C PHE A 242 -0.17 16.03 -39.56
N SER A 243 -1.48 15.95 -39.26
CA SER A 243 -2.47 16.95 -39.69
C SER A 243 -2.98 17.72 -38.47
N GLU A 244 -2.49 18.94 -38.29
CA GLU A 244 -2.80 19.88 -37.21
C GLU A 244 -2.68 19.30 -35.78
N VAL A 245 -1.79 18.33 -35.57
CA VAL A 245 -1.71 17.60 -34.30
C VAL A 245 -1.09 18.46 -33.19
N PRO A 246 -1.75 18.67 -32.04
CA PRO A 246 -1.10 19.25 -30.88
C PRO A 246 -0.23 18.21 -30.15
N ILE A 247 0.97 18.62 -29.75
CA ILE A 247 1.87 17.78 -28.94
C ILE A 247 1.75 18.24 -27.49
N VAL A 248 1.16 17.37 -26.65
CA VAL A 248 0.86 17.65 -25.25
C VAL A 248 1.56 16.62 -24.37
N THR A 249 2.12 17.06 -23.24
CA THR A 249 2.69 16.14 -22.26
C THR A 249 1.61 15.31 -21.57
N PRO A 250 1.92 14.11 -21.02
CA PRO A 250 0.98 13.35 -20.21
C PRO A 250 0.48 14.10 -18.96
N SER A 251 1.15 15.20 -18.59
CA SER A 251 0.75 16.10 -17.50
C SER A 251 -0.25 17.18 -17.95
N GLY A 252 -0.52 17.30 -19.26
CA GLY A 252 -1.45 18.27 -19.85
C GLY A 252 -0.80 19.58 -20.34
N GLU A 253 0.52 19.65 -20.43
CA GLU A 253 1.24 20.83 -20.91
C GLU A 253 1.37 20.81 -22.43
N LEU A 254 0.91 21.86 -23.11
CA LEU A 254 0.97 21.99 -24.57
C LEU A 254 2.37 22.45 -25.01
N LEU A 255 3.08 21.61 -25.76
CA LEU A 255 4.43 21.90 -26.27
C LEU A 255 4.38 22.45 -27.69
N VAL A 256 3.51 21.91 -28.54
CA VAL A 256 3.32 22.34 -29.93
C VAL A 256 1.82 22.46 -30.21
N LYS A 257 1.37 23.62 -30.70
CA LYS A 257 -0.06 23.92 -30.89
C LYS A 257 -0.68 23.15 -32.06
N ARG A 258 -0.06 23.19 -33.24
CA ARG A 258 -0.56 22.56 -34.47
C ARG A 258 0.62 22.11 -35.32
N LEU A 259 0.96 20.83 -35.24
CA LEU A 259 2.02 20.22 -36.03
C LEU A 259 1.46 19.75 -37.37
N ASN A 260 1.99 20.31 -38.45
CA ASN A 260 1.68 19.93 -39.83
C ASN A 260 2.97 19.48 -40.52
N ILE A 261 3.10 18.18 -40.77
CA ILE A 261 4.29 17.60 -41.43
C ILE A 261 3.84 16.45 -42.31
N SER A 262 4.34 16.37 -43.54
CA SER A 262 4.26 15.18 -44.39
C SER A 262 5.68 14.74 -44.76
N ILE A 263 5.98 13.45 -44.61
CA ILE A 263 7.29 12.85 -44.91
C ILE A 263 7.03 11.64 -45.80
N GLU A 264 7.61 11.63 -47.00
CA GLU A 264 7.50 10.51 -47.93
C GLU A 264 8.57 9.45 -47.68
N PRO A 265 8.35 8.19 -48.11
CA PRO A 265 9.38 7.16 -48.08
C PRO A 265 10.64 7.61 -48.83
N GLY A 266 11.77 7.62 -48.12
CA GLY A 266 13.07 8.06 -48.65
C GLY A 266 13.46 9.49 -48.25
N ASP A 267 12.55 10.27 -47.67
CA ASP A 267 12.88 11.61 -47.16
C ASP A 267 13.70 11.54 -45.87
N HIS A 268 14.55 12.54 -45.68
CA HIS A 268 15.32 12.75 -44.46
C HIS A 268 14.83 14.00 -43.73
N LEU A 269 14.24 13.84 -42.54
CA LEU A 269 13.76 14.95 -41.71
C LEU A 269 14.75 15.29 -40.60
N LEU A 270 15.18 16.55 -40.55
CA LEU A 270 15.93 17.10 -39.41
C LEU A 270 15.05 18.01 -38.56
N ILE A 271 14.81 17.63 -37.30
CA ILE A 271 14.06 18.43 -36.33
C ILE A 271 15.03 19.27 -35.47
N SER A 272 14.99 20.59 -35.64
CA SER A 272 15.84 21.57 -34.92
C SER A 272 15.01 22.55 -34.06
N GLY A 273 15.63 23.23 -33.10
CA GLY A 273 14.93 24.09 -32.10
C GLY A 273 15.64 24.17 -30.73
N ALA A 274 15.14 25.00 -29.82
CA ALA A 274 15.69 25.13 -28.46
C ALA A 274 15.45 23.88 -27.59
N ASN A 275 16.12 23.79 -26.44
CA ASN A 275 15.84 22.73 -25.46
C ASN A 275 14.45 22.94 -24.86
N GLY A 276 13.63 21.89 -24.79
CA GLY A 276 12.28 21.95 -24.23
C GLY A 276 11.14 22.19 -25.23
N THR A 277 11.43 22.48 -26.51
CA THR A 277 10.39 22.76 -27.54
C THR A 277 9.59 21.54 -28.03
N GLY A 278 9.75 20.38 -27.39
CA GLY A 278 8.95 19.19 -27.70
C GLY A 278 9.48 18.25 -28.78
N LYS A 279 10.73 18.39 -29.25
CA LYS A 279 11.32 17.47 -30.26
C LYS A 279 11.23 15.99 -29.90
N THR A 280 11.63 15.64 -28.67
CA THR A 280 11.52 14.26 -28.17
C THR A 280 10.07 13.86 -27.92
N SER A 281 9.20 14.83 -27.62
CA SER A 281 7.77 14.60 -27.43
C SER A 281 7.08 14.24 -28.74
N ILE A 282 7.45 14.87 -29.87
CA ILE A 282 6.98 14.49 -31.21
C ILE A 282 7.32 13.02 -31.49
N MET A 283 8.55 12.61 -31.21
CA MET A 283 8.97 11.21 -31.36
C MET A 283 8.20 10.25 -30.44
N ARG A 284 7.80 10.68 -29.23
CA ARG A 284 6.99 9.87 -28.33
C ARG A 284 5.54 9.71 -28.79
N VAL A 285 4.98 10.72 -29.47
CA VAL A 285 3.66 10.62 -30.12
C VAL A 285 3.74 9.69 -31.32
N LEU A 286 4.78 9.82 -32.17
CA LEU A 286 5.00 8.93 -33.31
C LEU A 286 5.22 7.47 -32.88
N ALA A 287 5.97 7.25 -31.80
CA ALA A 287 6.17 5.92 -31.21
C ALA A 287 4.93 5.38 -30.47
N SER A 288 3.80 6.10 -30.49
CA SER A 288 2.56 5.75 -29.76
C SER A 288 2.74 5.55 -28.24
N VAL A 289 3.80 6.14 -27.65
CA VAL A 289 4.03 6.15 -26.20
C VAL A 289 3.19 7.23 -25.53
N TRP A 290 2.97 8.36 -26.23
CA TRP A 290 2.08 9.43 -25.80
C TRP A 290 0.80 9.43 -26.63
N PRO A 291 -0.36 9.68 -26.01
CA PRO A 291 -1.64 9.64 -26.72
C PRO A 291 -1.81 10.84 -27.67
N LEU A 292 -2.51 10.60 -28.77
CA LEU A 292 -2.91 11.62 -29.74
C LEU A 292 -4.23 12.27 -29.28
N PHE A 293 -4.19 13.52 -28.81
CA PHE A 293 -5.37 14.15 -28.20
C PHE A 293 -6.45 14.55 -29.22
N CYS A 294 -6.07 15.05 -30.40
CA CYS A 294 -7.00 15.40 -31.47
C CYS A 294 -6.34 15.35 -32.86
N ASN A 295 -7.19 15.46 -33.88
CA ASN A 295 -6.85 15.43 -35.30
C ASN A 295 -6.26 14.08 -35.76
N ALA A 296 -5.44 14.07 -36.81
CA ALA A 296 -5.05 12.83 -37.48
C ALA A 296 -3.53 12.66 -37.56
N LEU A 297 -3.09 11.43 -37.33
CA LEU A 297 -1.72 10.97 -37.56
C LEU A 297 -1.75 9.75 -38.49
N CYS A 298 -1.13 9.88 -39.66
CA CYS A 298 -0.96 8.76 -40.59
C CYS A 298 0.47 8.24 -40.48
N PHE A 299 0.66 6.94 -40.24
CA PHE A 299 1.96 6.28 -40.36
C PHE A 299 1.79 4.76 -40.40
N ASN A 300 2.81 4.04 -40.86
CA ASN A 300 2.76 2.57 -40.94
C ASN A 300 3.32 1.95 -39.64
N THR A 301 2.62 0.93 -39.15
CA THR A 301 2.87 0.34 -37.82
C THR A 301 4.13 -0.53 -37.75
N LYS A 302 4.77 -0.84 -38.87
CA LYS A 302 5.94 -1.74 -38.97
C LYS A 302 7.31 -1.02 -38.93
N TRP A 303 7.35 0.23 -38.48
CA TRP A 303 8.57 1.04 -38.54
C TRP A 303 9.45 0.86 -37.29
N GLU A 304 10.76 0.77 -37.51
CA GLU A 304 11.74 0.71 -36.43
C GLU A 304 12.35 2.10 -36.20
N ILE A 305 12.19 2.64 -34.98
CA ILE A 305 12.73 3.95 -34.61
C ILE A 305 14.16 3.77 -34.08
N TYR A 306 15.14 4.16 -34.90
CA TYR A 306 16.55 4.17 -34.51
C TYR A 306 16.98 5.55 -34.00
N LYS A 307 17.36 5.63 -32.72
CA LYS A 307 18.01 6.83 -32.18
C LYS A 307 19.50 6.79 -32.49
N LEU A 308 19.91 7.43 -33.58
CA LEU A 308 21.33 7.56 -33.93
C LEU A 308 22.05 8.47 -32.92
N ARG A 309 23.06 7.91 -32.23
CA ARG A 309 23.95 8.67 -31.34
C ARG A 309 24.87 9.51 -32.22
N LYS A 310 24.90 10.83 -31.99
CA LYS A 310 25.72 11.78 -32.77
C LYS A 310 27.19 11.34 -32.72
N GLY A 311 27.70 10.78 -33.82
CA GLY A 311 29.03 10.20 -33.87
C GLY A 311 29.29 9.36 -35.12
N ARG A 312 29.09 9.94 -36.31
CA ARG A 312 29.82 9.67 -37.57
C ARG A 312 29.19 10.48 -38.69
N LYS A 313 30.00 11.30 -39.37
CA LYS A 313 29.63 11.92 -40.64
C LYS A 313 29.44 10.78 -41.67
N SER A 314 28.25 10.65 -42.22
CA SER A 314 28.03 9.94 -43.48
C SER A 314 27.61 11.00 -44.50
N SER A 315 28.42 11.14 -45.54
CA SER A 315 28.22 12.03 -46.67
C SER A 315 27.12 11.52 -47.59
N SER A 316 26.50 12.47 -48.32
CA SER A 316 25.40 12.30 -49.29
C SER A 316 23.99 12.33 -48.68
N PHE A 317 23.41 13.53 -48.58
CA PHE A 317 21.98 13.73 -48.35
C PHE A 317 21.41 14.54 -49.53
N HIS A 318 20.48 13.94 -50.28
CA HIS A 318 19.63 14.62 -51.25
C HIS A 318 18.27 14.90 -50.60
N LYS A 319 17.72 16.09 -50.88
CA LYS A 319 16.46 16.66 -50.38
C LYS A 319 16.30 16.64 -48.84
N ASP A 320 16.88 17.66 -48.20
CA ASP A 320 16.69 17.91 -46.78
C ASP A 320 15.42 18.76 -46.53
N LEU A 321 14.44 18.19 -45.83
CA LEU A 321 13.36 18.95 -45.20
C LEU A 321 13.86 19.42 -43.82
N THR A 322 14.07 20.73 -43.67
CA THR A 322 14.44 21.33 -42.39
C THR A 322 13.20 21.91 -41.71
N MET A 323 12.85 21.35 -40.54
CA MET A 323 11.79 21.92 -39.72
C MET A 323 12.40 22.66 -38.53
N SER A 324 12.18 23.97 -38.49
CA SER A 324 12.54 24.84 -37.36
C SER A 324 11.31 25.04 -36.47
N LEU A 325 11.35 24.50 -35.25
CA LEU A 325 10.37 24.81 -34.23
C LEU A 325 10.75 26.17 -33.61
N ALA A 326 10.24 27.26 -34.18
CA ALA A 326 10.28 28.59 -33.57
C ALA A 326 9.12 28.73 -32.57
N HIS A 327 9.40 29.41 -31.45
CA HIS A 327 8.42 29.73 -30.41
C HIS A 327 7.34 30.69 -30.91
#